data_AF-A0A536F4C0-F1
#
_entry.id   AF-A0A536F4C0-F1
#
_cell.length_a   1.000
_cell.length_b   1.000
_cell.length_c   1.000
_cell.angle_alpha   90.00
_cell.angle_beta   90.00
_cell.angle_gamma   90.00
#
_symmetry.space_group_name_H-M   'P 1'
#
loop_
_entity.id
_entity.type
_entity.pdbx_description
1 polymer ?
#
loop_
_entity_poly.entity_id
_entity_poly.type
_entity_poly.pdbx_seq_one_letter_code
_entity_poly.pdbx_strand_id
1 'polypeptide(L)'
;MAEERSLGGNLNEAVRVGDTVRRRAGRWTPAVHALLRFLEREGFDAPRALGVDEQDREVLEYIEGEAHPGNPVPLPDTVFAEEHMTAAARLLRRYHDLVTRFVAPPDAHWRLVGPEPHEIICHNDWSPWNALFRNGSFALMLDWDLAGPGPRLFDVANAAYSWVPLGAEARAIRD
;
A
#
# COMPACT_ATOMS: atom_id res chain seq x y z
N MET A 1 -11.07 -26.41 8.56
CA MET A 1 -11.07 -24.93 8.63
C MET A 1 -9.61 -24.51 8.70
N ALA A 2 -9.14 -23.67 7.79
CA ALA A 2 -7.79 -23.10 7.91
C ALA A 2 -7.75 -22.18 9.14
N GLU A 3 -6.63 -22.17 9.85
CA GLU A 3 -6.43 -21.32 11.03
C GLU A 3 -6.40 -19.84 10.61
N GLU A 4 -7.12 -18.98 11.35
CA GLU A 4 -7.06 -17.53 11.16
C GLU A 4 -5.97 -16.95 12.06
N ARG A 5 -5.00 -16.26 11.46
CA ARG A 5 -3.93 -15.56 12.20
C ARG A 5 -4.08 -14.06 12.02
N SER A 6 -4.24 -13.32 13.12
CA SER A 6 -4.25 -11.85 13.07
C SER A 6 -2.91 -11.32 12.55
N LEU A 7 -2.98 -10.37 11.61
CA LEU A 7 -1.84 -9.64 11.07
C LEU A 7 -1.72 -8.22 11.65
N GLY A 8 -2.66 -7.82 12.51
CA GLY A 8 -2.78 -6.42 12.97
C GLY A 8 -3.31 -5.49 11.87
N GLY A 9 -3.09 -4.19 12.06
CA GLY A 9 -3.56 -3.13 11.16
C GLY A 9 -4.26 -2.00 11.93
N ASN A 10 -3.95 -0.74 11.59
CA ASN A 10 -4.46 0.44 12.30
C ASN A 10 -5.92 0.78 11.95
N LEU A 11 -6.36 0.43 10.72
CA LEU A 11 -7.68 0.81 10.19
C LEU A 11 -8.61 -0.39 9.95
N ASN A 12 -8.05 -1.59 9.71
CA ASN A 12 -8.79 -2.80 9.40
C ASN A 12 -8.13 -4.00 10.09
N GLU A 13 -8.90 -4.82 10.81
CA GLU A 13 -8.44 -6.11 11.30
C GLU A 13 -8.19 -7.04 10.11
N ALA A 14 -6.92 -7.26 9.77
CA ALA A 14 -6.51 -8.19 8.74
C ALA A 14 -6.19 -9.56 9.37
N VAL A 15 -6.70 -10.63 8.78
CA VAL A 15 -6.39 -12.00 9.18
C VAL A 15 -5.82 -12.78 8.00
N ARG A 16 -4.76 -13.54 8.25
CA ARG A 16 -4.25 -14.53 7.30
C ARG A 16 -5.08 -15.80 7.43
N VAL A 17 -5.53 -16.33 6.30
CA VAL A 17 -6.20 -17.64 6.19
C VAL A 17 -5.55 -18.41 5.05
N GLY A 18 -4.70 -19.39 5.39
CA GLY A 18 -3.86 -20.08 4.41
C GLY A 18 -2.95 -19.11 3.65
N ASP A 19 -3.12 -19.07 2.32
CA ASP A 19 -2.36 -18.20 1.40
C ASP A 19 -3.11 -16.92 1.04
N THR A 20 -4.09 -16.52 1.87
CA THR A 20 -4.89 -15.31 1.65
C THR A 20 -4.88 -14.39 2.87
N VAL A 21 -5.08 -13.09 2.62
CA VAL A 21 -5.42 -12.09 3.63
C VAL A 21 -6.88 -11.76 3.49
N ARG A 22 -7.62 -11.77 4.59
CA ARG A 22 -9.00 -11.32 4.67
C ARG A 22 -9.06 -10.07 5.53
N ARG A 23 -9.68 -9.02 5.00
CA ARG A 23 -9.85 -7.76 5.74
C ARG A 23 -11.20 -7.14 5.40
N ARG A 24 -11.59 -6.14 6.18
CA ARG A 24 -12.86 -5.44 5.99
C ARG A 24 -12.97 -4.86 4.57
N ALA A 25 -14.01 -5.25 3.83
CA ALA A 25 -14.35 -4.59 2.57
C ALA A 25 -15.10 -3.26 2.82
N GLY A 26 -15.11 -2.42 1.80
CA GLY A 26 -15.89 -1.19 1.79
C GLY A 26 -16.36 -0.84 0.38
N ARG A 27 -17.04 0.31 0.26
CA ARG A 27 -17.54 0.80 -1.05
C ARG A 27 -16.42 0.99 -2.07
N TRP A 28 -15.19 1.17 -1.61
CA TRP A 28 -14.00 1.34 -2.45
C TRP A 28 -13.40 0.04 -2.96
N THR A 29 -13.68 -1.10 -2.31
CA THR A 29 -13.07 -2.39 -2.62
C THR A 29 -13.22 -2.78 -4.11
N PRO A 30 -14.37 -2.59 -4.78
CA PRO A 30 -14.48 -2.87 -6.22
C PRO A 30 -13.50 -2.06 -7.09
N ALA A 31 -13.29 -0.79 -6.77
CA ALA A 31 -12.37 0.09 -7.50
C ALA A 31 -10.91 -0.27 -7.23
N VAL A 32 -10.56 -0.54 -5.97
CA VAL A 32 -9.22 -1.03 -5.58
C VAL A 32 -8.93 -2.38 -6.24
N HIS A 33 -9.88 -3.31 -6.24
CA HIS A 33 -9.73 -4.58 -6.96
C HIS A 33 -9.53 -4.38 -8.47
N ALA A 34 -10.21 -3.41 -9.09
CA ALA A 34 -10.01 -3.10 -10.50
C ALA A 34 -8.58 -2.60 -10.77
N LEU A 35 -8.04 -1.75 -9.88
CA LEU A 35 -6.66 -1.28 -9.90
C LEU A 35 -5.66 -2.44 -9.70
N LEU A 36 -5.82 -3.26 -8.66
CA LEU A 36 -4.92 -4.39 -8.38
C LEU A 36 -4.87 -5.40 -9.52
N ARG A 37 -6.02 -5.72 -10.14
CA ARG A 37 -6.06 -6.56 -11.34
C ARG A 37 -5.36 -5.92 -12.54
N PHE A 38 -5.40 -4.60 -12.66
CA PHE A 38 -4.63 -3.90 -13.70
C PHE A 38 -3.12 -4.00 -13.44
N LEU A 39 -2.69 -3.77 -12.20
CA LEU A 39 -1.29 -3.90 -11.79
C LEU A 39 -0.75 -5.31 -12.04
N GLU A 40 -1.54 -6.34 -11.71
CA GLU A 40 -1.20 -7.74 -12.00
C GLU A 40 -0.97 -7.97 -13.50
N ARG A 41 -1.89 -7.50 -14.36
CA ARG A 41 -1.77 -7.65 -15.82
C ARG A 41 -0.54 -6.94 -16.41
N GLU A 42 -0.11 -5.86 -15.77
CA GLU A 42 1.05 -5.08 -16.20
C GLU A 42 2.36 -5.54 -15.54
N GLY A 43 2.33 -6.60 -14.72
CA GLY A 43 3.52 -7.13 -14.05
C GLY A 43 4.08 -6.18 -12.98
N PHE A 44 3.22 -5.40 -12.33
CA PHE A 44 3.59 -4.60 -11.17
C PHE A 44 3.37 -5.41 -9.88
N ASP A 45 4.38 -5.42 -9.00
CA ASP A 45 4.37 -6.18 -7.77
C ASP A 45 3.41 -5.54 -6.74
N ALA A 46 2.22 -6.13 -6.61
CA ALA A 46 1.18 -5.78 -5.64
C ALA A 46 0.37 -7.05 -5.28
N PRO A 47 -0.37 -7.07 -4.15
CA PRO A 47 -1.27 -8.17 -3.82
C PRO A 47 -2.33 -8.40 -4.90
N ARG A 48 -2.54 -9.65 -5.31
CA ARG A 48 -3.66 -9.99 -6.20
C ARG A 48 -4.98 -9.89 -5.46
N ALA A 49 -5.98 -9.33 -6.13
CA ALA A 49 -7.36 -9.33 -5.66
C ALA A 49 -8.04 -10.67 -5.98
N LEU A 50 -8.40 -11.44 -4.95
CA LEU A 50 -9.01 -12.77 -5.08
C LEU A 50 -10.54 -12.75 -4.93
N GLY A 51 -11.13 -11.61 -4.58
CA GLY A 51 -12.57 -11.41 -4.50
C GLY A 51 -13.03 -11.05 -3.09
N VAL A 52 -14.26 -11.44 -2.76
CA VAL A 52 -14.89 -11.20 -1.47
C VAL A 52 -15.35 -12.56 -0.93
N ASP A 53 -15.19 -12.81 0.37
CA ASP A 53 -15.63 -14.05 1.00
C ASP A 53 -17.11 -14.02 1.40
N GLU A 54 -17.60 -15.13 1.97
CA GLU A 54 -19.00 -15.29 2.42
C GLU A 54 -19.40 -14.36 3.57
N GLN A 55 -18.45 -13.64 4.17
CA GLN A 55 -18.64 -12.71 5.29
C GLN A 55 -18.46 -11.26 4.84
N ASP A 56 -18.50 -11.01 3.52
CA ASP A 56 -18.27 -9.70 2.91
C ASP A 56 -16.88 -9.10 3.23
N ARG A 57 -15.86 -9.95 3.44
CA ARG A 57 -14.47 -9.52 3.62
C ARG A 57 -13.74 -9.51 2.28
N GLU A 58 -12.94 -8.48 2.05
CA GLU A 58 -11.99 -8.43 0.95
C GLU A 58 -10.97 -9.57 1.11
N VAL A 59 -10.70 -10.27 0.02
CA VAL A 59 -9.72 -11.37 -0.04
C VAL A 59 -8.59 -10.99 -0.99
N LEU A 60 -7.37 -10.89 -0.46
CA LEU A 60 -6.15 -10.65 -1.22
C LEU A 60 -5.19 -11.84 -1.11
N GLU A 61 -4.29 -11.98 -2.08
CA GLU A 61 -3.15 -12.91 -1.97
C GLU A 61 -2.30 -12.53 -0.74
N TYR A 62 -1.97 -13.52 0.09
CA TYR A 62 -0.97 -13.35 1.13
C TYR A 62 0.42 -13.41 0.51
N ILE A 63 1.24 -12.41 0.81
CA ILE A 63 2.60 -12.34 0.31
C ILE A 63 3.57 -12.48 1.48
N GLU A 64 4.37 -13.56 1.46
CA GLU A 64 5.43 -13.79 2.46
C GLU A 64 6.45 -12.64 2.42
N GLY A 65 6.79 -12.13 3.60
CA GLY A 65 7.74 -11.04 3.80
C GLY A 65 7.61 -10.39 5.19
N GLU A 66 8.44 -9.38 5.42
CA GLU A 66 8.48 -8.61 6.66
C GLU A 66 7.73 -7.29 6.46
N ALA A 67 6.67 -7.07 7.23
CA ALA A 67 5.98 -5.79 7.33
C ALA A 67 6.22 -5.21 8.72
N HIS A 68 6.45 -3.89 8.79
CA HIS A 68 6.64 -3.21 10.06
C HIS A 68 5.49 -2.22 10.28
N PRO A 69 4.38 -2.60 10.95
CA PRO A 69 3.14 -1.82 11.03
C PRO A 69 3.24 -0.56 11.91
N GLY A 70 4.45 -0.10 12.24
CA GLY A 70 4.70 1.09 13.05
C GLY A 70 4.40 0.94 14.55
N ASN A 71 4.05 -0.26 15.03
CA ASN A 71 3.79 -0.53 16.46
C ASN A 71 4.34 -1.92 16.87
N PRO A 72 5.15 -2.03 17.94
CA PRO A 72 5.70 -0.94 18.76
C PRO A 72 6.66 -0.03 17.96
N VAL A 73 6.54 1.27 18.23
CA VAL A 73 7.49 2.32 17.79
C VAL A 73 8.79 2.15 18.60
N PRO A 74 9.98 2.37 18.01
CA PRO A 74 10.24 2.84 16.64
C PRO A 74 10.49 1.71 15.64
N LEU A 75 10.19 2.01 14.37
CA LEU A 75 10.70 1.22 13.24
C LEU A 75 12.24 1.17 13.31
N PRO A 76 12.88 0.06 12.91
CA PRO A 76 14.34 -0.01 12.85
C PRO A 76 14.90 1.13 11.97
N ASP A 77 15.99 1.79 12.41
CA ASP A 77 16.67 2.84 11.62
C ASP A 77 16.98 2.39 10.18
N THR A 78 17.22 1.09 9.99
CA THR A 78 17.45 0.48 8.68
C THR A 78 16.30 0.65 7.71
N VAL A 79 15.05 0.76 8.19
CA VAL A 79 13.87 1.06 7.36
C VAL A 79 14.01 2.43 6.69
N PHE A 80 14.62 3.39 7.40
CA PHE A 80 14.87 4.76 6.94
C PHE A 80 16.26 4.95 6.31
N ALA A 81 16.93 3.87 5.91
CA ALA A 81 18.18 3.97 5.16
C ALA A 81 17.98 4.75 3.85
N GLU A 82 18.99 5.49 3.40
CA GLU A 82 18.90 6.32 2.18
C GLU A 82 18.59 5.49 0.93
N GLU A 83 19.14 4.27 0.85
CA GLU A 83 18.87 3.33 -0.22
C GLU A 83 17.39 2.94 -0.26
N HIS A 84 16.78 2.81 0.92
CA HIS A 84 15.36 2.54 1.05
C HIS A 84 14.51 3.76 0.65
N MET A 85 14.81 4.96 1.13
CA MET A 85 14.09 6.16 0.68
C MET A 85 14.17 6.35 -0.84
N THR A 86 15.35 6.11 -1.43
CA THR A 86 15.57 6.17 -2.87
C THR A 86 14.76 5.13 -3.63
N ALA A 87 14.76 3.87 -3.16
CA ALA A 87 14.01 2.80 -3.80
C ALA A 87 12.49 3.01 -3.68
N ALA A 88 12.00 3.51 -2.55
CA ALA A 88 10.60 3.86 -2.35
C ALA A 88 10.15 4.98 -3.31
N ALA A 89 10.97 6.02 -3.51
CA ALA A 89 10.67 7.09 -4.46
C ALA A 89 10.67 6.59 -5.92
N ARG A 90 11.61 5.70 -6.28
CA ARG A 90 11.66 5.08 -7.61
C ARG A 90 10.44 4.18 -7.87
N LEU A 91 10.01 3.42 -6.86
CA LEU A 91 8.84 2.56 -6.95
C LEU A 91 7.56 3.40 -7.13
N LEU A 92 7.40 4.48 -6.35
CA LEU A 92 6.27 5.39 -6.48
C LEU A 92 6.21 6.01 -7.89
N ARG A 93 7.36 6.45 -8.43
CA ARG A 93 7.43 6.96 -9.80
C ARG A 93 7.04 5.90 -10.83
N ARG A 94 7.55 4.67 -10.71
CA ARG A 94 7.20 3.55 -11.60
C ARG A 94 5.69 3.28 -11.56
N TYR A 95 5.10 3.30 -10.36
CA TYR A 95 3.66 3.19 -10.17
C TYR A 95 2.91 4.33 -10.88
N HIS A 96 3.27 5.59 -10.62
CA HIS A 96 2.65 6.77 -11.25
C HIS A 96 2.69 6.74 -12.77
N ASP A 97 3.82 6.35 -13.36
CA ASP A 97 3.96 6.24 -14.81
C ASP A 97 3.08 5.12 -15.37
N LEU A 98 2.98 3.99 -14.67
CA LEU A 98 2.15 2.86 -15.10
C LEU A 98 0.65 3.18 -15.02
N VAL A 99 0.18 3.78 -13.93
CA VAL A 99 -1.27 4.02 -13.72
C VAL A 99 -1.85 5.11 -14.61
N THR A 100 -1.04 5.83 -15.38
CA THR A 100 -1.56 6.69 -16.47
C THR A 100 -2.36 5.92 -17.51
N ARG A 101 -2.12 4.60 -17.63
CA ARG A 101 -2.81 3.70 -18.56
C ARG A 101 -4.03 3.02 -17.91
N PHE A 102 -4.26 3.24 -16.62
CA PHE A 102 -5.42 2.68 -15.93
C PHE A 102 -6.65 3.54 -16.18
N VAL A 103 -7.75 2.89 -16.56
CA VAL A 103 -9.07 3.51 -16.66
C VAL A 103 -9.94 2.93 -15.56
N ALA A 104 -10.34 3.78 -14.62
CA ALA A 104 -11.23 3.40 -13.54
C ALA A 104 -12.61 2.99 -14.09
N PRO A 105 -13.31 2.01 -13.46
CA PRO A 105 -14.71 1.74 -13.76
C PRO A 105 -15.57 3.01 -13.67
N PRO A 106 -16.59 3.20 -14.52
CA PRO A 106 -17.43 4.40 -14.50
C PRO A 106 -18.15 4.66 -13.16
N ASP A 107 -18.42 3.60 -12.41
CA ASP A 107 -19.07 3.60 -11.11
C ASP A 107 -18.07 3.43 -9.94
N ALA A 108 -16.78 3.66 -10.19
CA ALA A 108 -15.74 3.55 -9.19
C ALA A 108 -15.99 4.51 -8.01
N HIS A 109 -16.12 3.93 -6.82
CA HIS A 109 -16.09 4.67 -5.57
C HIS A 109 -14.68 4.57 -4.98
N TRP A 110 -14.11 5.70 -4.58
CA TRP A 110 -12.81 5.75 -3.92
C TRP A 110 -13.00 6.17 -2.46
N ARG A 111 -12.23 5.58 -1.55
CA ARG A 111 -12.31 5.93 -0.12
C ARG A 111 -11.77 7.32 0.14
N LEU A 112 -10.71 7.68 -0.59
CA LEU A 112 -10.07 8.97 -0.57
C LEU A 112 -10.07 9.54 -1.99
N VAL A 113 -10.48 10.80 -2.10
CA VAL A 113 -10.35 11.61 -3.30
C VAL A 113 -9.44 12.77 -2.90
N GLY A 114 -8.27 12.83 -3.53
CA GLY A 114 -7.31 13.89 -3.33
C GLY A 114 -7.79 15.23 -3.90
N PRO A 115 -7.01 16.31 -3.73
CA PRO A 115 -7.33 17.59 -4.32
C PRO A 115 -7.27 17.55 -5.87
N GLU A 116 -7.94 18.48 -6.53
CA GLU A 116 -7.78 18.66 -7.98
C GLU A 116 -6.41 19.29 -8.33
N PRO A 117 -5.85 19.02 -9.54
CA PRO A 117 -6.40 18.16 -10.59
C PRO A 117 -6.21 16.65 -10.31
N HIS A 118 -7.19 15.85 -10.74
CA HIS A 118 -7.12 14.38 -10.69
C HIS A 118 -6.33 13.83 -11.88
N GLU A 119 -5.00 13.83 -11.77
CA GLU A 119 -4.09 13.40 -12.84
C GLU A 119 -4.01 11.88 -12.99
N ILE A 120 -4.02 11.17 -11.86
CA ILE A 120 -3.87 9.71 -11.78
C ILE A 120 -4.65 9.14 -10.60
N ILE A 121 -4.70 7.81 -10.50
CA ILE A 121 -5.05 7.12 -9.25
C ILE A 121 -3.78 7.03 -8.39
N CYS A 122 -3.67 7.90 -7.39
CA CYS A 122 -2.59 7.90 -6.40
C CYS A 122 -2.73 6.71 -5.45
N HIS A 123 -1.63 6.32 -4.79
CA HIS A 123 -1.69 5.39 -3.67
C HIS A 123 -2.25 6.07 -2.41
N ASN A 124 -1.92 7.35 -2.23
CA ASN A 124 -2.31 8.23 -1.13
C ASN A 124 -1.86 7.79 0.27
N ASP A 125 -1.11 6.71 0.40
CA ASP A 125 -0.62 6.20 1.69
C ASP A 125 0.69 5.42 1.53
N TRP A 126 1.56 5.87 0.63
CA TRP A 126 2.84 5.21 0.42
C TRP A 126 3.84 5.60 1.52
N SER A 127 4.00 4.73 2.51
CA SER A 127 4.78 4.96 3.73
C SER A 127 5.63 3.73 4.10
N PRO A 128 6.58 3.87 5.04
CA PRO A 128 7.40 2.73 5.50
C PRO A 128 6.59 1.58 6.10
N TRP A 129 5.48 1.87 6.79
CA TRP A 129 4.63 0.84 7.41
C TRP A 129 3.74 0.10 6.41
N ASN A 130 3.60 0.63 5.19
CA ASN A 130 2.90 0.00 4.08
C ASN A 130 3.87 -0.64 3.07
N ALA A 131 5.15 -0.78 3.42
CA ALA A 131 6.14 -1.51 2.63
C ALA A 131 6.31 -2.94 3.14
N LEU A 132 6.38 -3.91 2.22
CA LEU A 132 6.85 -5.26 2.54
C LEU A 132 8.32 -5.39 2.17
N PHE A 133 9.10 -5.97 3.06
CA PHE A 133 10.51 -6.30 2.85
C PHE A 133 10.71 -7.80 2.64
N ARG A 134 11.72 -8.15 1.84
CA ARG A 134 12.24 -9.52 1.69
C ARG A 134 13.75 -9.46 1.60
N ASN A 135 14.43 -10.28 2.40
CA ASN A 135 15.89 -10.35 2.42
C ASN A 135 16.56 -8.97 2.58
N GLY A 136 15.96 -8.08 3.39
CA GLY A 136 16.47 -6.73 3.64
C GLY A 136 16.31 -5.74 2.48
N SER A 137 15.46 -6.03 1.49
CA SER A 137 15.12 -5.11 0.39
C SER A 137 13.61 -5.00 0.21
N PHE A 138 13.13 -3.91 -0.37
CA PHE A 138 11.71 -3.79 -0.70
C PHE A 138 11.25 -4.86 -1.66
N ALA A 139 10.08 -5.39 -1.38
CA ALA A 139 9.39 -6.35 -2.22
C ALA A 139 8.18 -5.73 -2.92
N LEU A 140 7.32 -4.98 -2.21
CA LEU A 140 6.08 -4.43 -2.78
C LEU A 140 5.40 -3.38 -1.88
N MET A 141 4.40 -2.69 -2.46
CA MET A 141 3.50 -1.75 -1.79
C MET A 141 2.24 -2.49 -1.26
N LEU A 142 1.88 -2.20 -0.02
CA LEU A 142 0.69 -2.70 0.67
C LEU A 142 -0.30 -1.58 0.95
N ASP A 143 -1.47 -1.96 1.46
CA ASP A 143 -2.55 -1.09 1.91
C ASP A 143 -3.09 -0.10 0.87
N TRP A 144 -3.83 -0.66 -0.08
CA TRP A 144 -4.40 0.06 -1.22
C TRP A 144 -5.76 0.72 -0.91
N ASP A 145 -6.23 0.71 0.34
CA ASP A 145 -7.56 1.20 0.71
C ASP A 145 -7.75 2.69 0.44
N LEU A 146 -6.67 3.46 0.49
CA LEU A 146 -6.67 4.89 0.24
C LEU A 146 -6.34 5.24 -1.21
N ALA A 147 -6.09 4.24 -2.08
CA ALA A 147 -5.91 4.50 -3.49
C ALA A 147 -7.11 5.27 -4.04
N GLY A 148 -6.85 6.26 -4.88
CA GLY A 148 -7.88 7.15 -5.37
C GLY A 148 -7.35 8.31 -6.20
N PRO A 149 -8.23 9.04 -6.89
CA PRO A 149 -7.84 10.11 -7.80
C PRO A 149 -7.14 11.26 -7.06
N GLY A 150 -6.10 11.82 -7.68
CA GLY A 150 -5.38 12.97 -7.15
C GLY A 150 -4.25 13.46 -8.05
N PRO A 151 -3.54 14.52 -7.65
CA PRO A 151 -2.36 15.02 -8.34
C PRO A 151 -1.14 14.17 -7.96
N ARG A 152 -0.24 13.92 -8.91
CA ARG A 152 1.01 13.18 -8.64
C ARG A 152 1.80 13.80 -7.49
N LEU A 153 1.85 15.14 -7.46
CA LEU A 153 2.60 15.89 -6.45
C LEU A 153 2.07 15.65 -5.03
N PHE A 154 0.77 15.44 -4.86
CA PHE A 154 0.18 15.17 -3.54
C PHE A 154 0.66 13.83 -2.99
N ASP A 155 0.70 12.79 -3.85
CA ASP A 155 1.15 11.45 -3.47
C ASP A 155 2.65 11.45 -3.15
N VAL A 156 3.45 12.18 -3.94
CA VAL A 156 4.88 12.39 -3.65
C VAL A 156 5.09 13.13 -2.33
N ALA A 157 4.31 14.19 -2.07
CA ALA A 157 4.42 14.96 -0.84
C ALA A 157 4.05 14.12 0.40
N ASN A 158 2.98 13.32 0.32
CA ASN A 158 2.58 12.44 1.42
C ASN A 158 3.63 11.35 1.67
N ALA A 159 4.18 10.76 0.61
CA ALA A 159 5.27 9.80 0.72
C ALA A 159 6.52 10.46 1.35
N ALA A 160 6.95 11.62 0.87
CA ALA A 160 8.08 12.33 1.44
C ALA A 160 7.88 12.65 2.93
N TYR A 161 6.69 13.08 3.33
CA TYR A 161 6.36 13.35 4.73
C TYR A 161 6.48 12.10 5.63
N SER A 162 6.18 10.91 5.10
CA SER A 162 6.18 9.65 5.85
C SER A 162 7.53 8.93 5.84
N TRP A 163 8.26 9.01 4.72
CA TRP A 163 9.54 8.35 4.52
C TRP A 163 10.72 9.16 5.05
N VAL A 164 10.66 10.49 4.98
CA VAL A 164 11.70 11.33 5.57
C VAL A 164 11.43 11.39 7.09
N PRO A 165 12.41 11.05 7.94
CA PRO A 165 12.24 11.04 9.39
C PRO A 165 12.15 12.47 9.95
N LEU A 166 11.05 13.18 9.69
CA LEU A 166 10.80 14.56 10.11
C LEU A 166 10.27 14.68 11.55
N GLY A 167 9.88 13.56 12.17
CA GLY A 167 9.42 13.51 13.56
C GLY A 167 10.60 13.54 14.55
N ALA A 168 10.41 14.22 15.69
CA ALA A 168 11.45 14.48 16.70
C ALA A 168 12.08 13.24 17.39
N GLU A 169 11.67 12.02 17.02
CA GLU A 169 12.23 10.75 17.49
C GLU A 169 12.46 9.73 16.35
N ALA A 170 12.27 10.13 15.09
CA ALA A 170 12.56 9.29 13.94
C ALA A 170 14.06 9.41 13.61
N ARG A 171 14.85 8.34 13.75
CA ARG A 171 16.29 8.38 13.49
C ARG A 171 16.67 7.59 12.24
N ALA A 172 17.37 8.28 11.34
CA ALA A 172 18.50 7.77 10.57
C ALA A 172 19.30 8.96 9.99
N ILE A 173 19.84 9.82 10.86
CA ILE A 173 20.94 10.72 10.50
C ILE A 173 22.04 10.45 11.54
N ARG A 174 23.17 9.91 11.09
CA ARG A 174 24.38 9.81 11.91
C ARG A 174 25.17 11.11 11.77
N ASP A 175 25.72 11.57 12.89
CA ASP A 175 26.69 12.68 12.97
C ASP A 175 27.92 12.45 12.07
#